data_AF-A0A350FXZ9-F1
#
_entry.id   AF-A0A350FXZ9-F1
#
_cell.length_a   1.000
_cell.length_b   1.000
_cell.length_c   1.000
_cell.angle_alpha   90.00
_cell.angle_beta   90.00
_cell.angle_gamma   90.00
#
_symmetry.space_group_name_H-M   'P 1'
#
loop_
_entity.id
_entity.type
_entity.pdbx_description
1 polymer ?
#
loop_
_entity_poly.entity_id
_entity_poly.type
_entity_poly.pdbx_seq_one_letter_code
_entity_poly.pdbx_strand_id
1 'polypeptide(L)'
;MDEQLKFKPFGIAALILFIIGWGGLYYLIMQTLPYVWPRWGFFVLTMMAITSVFLPIVYFSHRRFPDDTPAEANVIVRQALWFGVYGATLAWLQLGRLVTVYVILGLAGGLIAIEYLIRLRERSRWSPPDHDDE
;
A
#
# COMPACT_ATOMS: atom_id res chain seq x y z
N MET A 1 8.72 -11.17 -22.81
CA MET A 1 9.19 -12.26 -21.93
C MET A 1 8.36 -12.19 -20.65
N ASP A 2 7.32 -13.02 -20.53
CA ASP A 2 6.38 -12.98 -19.40
C ASP A 2 7.07 -13.43 -18.10
N GLU A 3 7.62 -12.47 -17.36
CA GLU A 3 8.10 -12.73 -16.01
C GLU A 3 6.90 -12.95 -15.09
N GLN A 4 6.48 -14.21 -14.97
CA GLN A 4 5.36 -14.59 -14.13
C GLN A 4 5.65 -14.23 -12.66
N LEU A 5 4.93 -13.23 -12.14
CA LEU A 5 5.12 -12.71 -10.78
C LEU A 5 4.93 -13.81 -9.72
N LYS A 6 6.05 -14.22 -9.13
CA LYS A 6 6.07 -15.23 -8.04
C LYS A 6 5.59 -14.58 -6.75
N PHE A 7 4.71 -15.28 -6.02
CA PHE A 7 4.17 -14.80 -4.73
C PHE A 7 5.23 -14.72 -3.63
N LYS A 8 6.25 -15.57 -3.66
CA LYS A 8 7.25 -15.73 -2.59
C LYS A 8 7.85 -14.40 -2.07
N PRO A 9 8.36 -13.48 -2.90
CA PRO A 9 8.87 -12.18 -2.42
C PRO A 9 7.79 -11.34 -1.73
N PHE A 10 6.57 -11.30 -2.27
CA PHE A 10 5.45 -10.57 -1.68
C PHE A 10 5.05 -11.18 -0.33
N GLY A 11 4.91 -12.50 -0.25
CA GLY A 11 4.57 -13.19 1.00
C GLY A 11 5.62 -12.99 2.10
N ILE A 12 6.91 -13.02 1.76
CA ILE A 12 7.99 -12.77 2.72
C ILE A 12 7.96 -11.31 3.21
N ALA A 13 7.82 -10.35 2.30
CA ALA A 13 7.72 -8.94 2.66
C ALA A 13 6.49 -8.67 3.56
N ALA A 14 5.34 -9.25 3.20
CA ALA A 14 4.11 -9.16 4.00
C ALA A 14 4.33 -9.73 5.41
N LEU A 15 4.96 -10.89 5.54
CA LEU A 15 5.22 -11.51 6.84
C LEU A 15 6.15 -10.66 7.72
N ILE A 16 7.24 -10.12 7.16
CA ILE A 16 8.17 -9.25 7.88
C ILE A 16 7.46 -7.98 8.34
N LEU A 17 6.73 -7.32 7.44
CA LEU A 17 5.96 -6.11 7.76
C LEU A 17 4.87 -6.39 8.78
N PHE A 18 4.25 -7.57 8.76
CA PHE A 18 3.22 -7.97 9.72
C PHE A 18 3.82 -8.08 11.12
N ILE A 19 4.93 -8.81 11.27
CA ILE A 19 5.59 -9.02 12.56
C ILE A 19 6.05 -7.68 13.14
N ILE A 20 6.72 -6.85 12.33
CA ILE A 20 7.24 -5.55 12.77
C ILE A 20 6.08 -4.58 13.05
N GLY A 21 5.14 -4.46 12.12
CA GLY A 21 4.03 -3.51 12.19
C GLY A 21 3.09 -3.82 13.36
N TRP A 22 2.50 -5.01 13.39
CA TRP A 22 1.57 -5.40 14.45
C TRP A 22 2.26 -5.63 15.79
N GLY A 23 3.43 -6.27 15.80
CA GLY A 23 4.20 -6.50 17.03
C GLY A 23 4.68 -5.20 17.66
N GLY A 24 5.22 -4.29 16.83
CA GLY A 24 5.61 -2.96 17.28
C GLY A 24 4.42 -2.12 17.74
N LEU A 25 3.28 -2.17 17.04
CA LEU A 25 2.07 -1.44 17.43
C LEU A 25 1.52 -1.93 18.77
N TYR A 26 1.47 -3.25 18.98
CA TYR A 26 1.07 -3.86 20.24
C TYR A 26 1.97 -3.38 21.40
N TYR A 27 3.29 -3.45 21.22
CA TYR A 27 4.25 -2.97 22.22
C TYR A 27 4.07 -1.48 22.50
N LEU A 28 3.96 -0.65 21.46
CA LEU A 28 3.86 0.80 21.58
C LEU A 28 2.59 1.20 22.35
N ILE A 29 1.44 0.62 22.02
CA ILE A 29 0.17 0.97 22.68
C ILE A 29 0.16 0.54 24.15
N MET A 30 0.76 -0.62 24.47
CA MET A 30 0.71 -1.17 25.83
C MET A 30 1.78 -0.60 26.77
N GLN A 31 2.92 -0.17 26.24
CA GLN A 31 4.10 0.18 27.04
C GLN A 31 4.49 1.66 26.97
N THR A 32 3.84 2.45 26.11
CA THR A 32 4.21 3.87 25.92
C THR A 32 3.02 4.81 26.06
N LEU A 33 3.31 6.03 26.47
CA LEU A 33 2.34 7.13 26.51
C LEU A 33 2.34 7.87 25.17
N PRO A 34 1.23 8.55 24.80
CA PRO A 34 1.10 9.22 23.50
C PRO A 34 1.84 10.57 23.46
N TYR A 35 3.13 10.58 23.77
CA TYR A 35 4.06 11.69 23.55
C TYR A 35 4.37 11.86 22.05
N VAL A 36 5.18 12.87 21.70
CA VAL A 36 5.50 13.20 20.31
C VAL A 36 6.13 12.02 19.55
N TRP A 37 7.18 11.38 20.10
CA TRP A 37 7.87 10.28 19.43
C TRP A 37 7.05 8.98 19.31
N PRO A 38 6.38 8.50 20.38
CA PRO A 38 5.48 7.35 20.26
C PRO A 38 4.34 7.56 19.28
N ARG A 39 3.84 8.80 19.13
CA ARG A 39 2.89 9.09 18.04
C ARG A 39 3.53 8.76 16.71
N TRP A 40 4.70 9.32 16.36
CA TRP A 40 5.38 9.02 15.08
C TRP A 40 5.61 7.51 14.88
N GLY A 41 6.01 6.80 15.93
CA GLY A 41 6.08 5.34 15.92
C GLY A 41 4.75 4.69 15.55
N PHE A 42 3.64 5.13 16.15
CA PHE A 42 2.29 4.66 15.84
C PHE A 42 1.93 4.85 14.36
N PHE A 43 2.27 5.98 13.71
CA PHE A 43 2.02 6.15 12.27
C PHE A 43 2.75 5.12 11.42
N VAL A 44 4.07 5.02 11.62
CA VAL A 44 4.92 4.15 10.82
C VAL A 44 4.51 2.68 11.01
N LEU A 45 4.27 2.27 12.25
CA LEU A 45 3.86 0.91 12.58
C LEU A 45 2.46 0.59 12.05
N THR A 46 1.51 1.52 12.13
CA THR A 46 0.17 1.36 11.53
C THR A 46 0.27 1.23 10.01
N MET A 47 1.09 2.05 9.37
CA MET A 47 1.32 1.99 7.92
C MET A 47 1.89 0.63 7.52
N MET A 48 2.91 0.12 8.23
CA MET A 48 3.48 -1.20 8.00
C MET A 48 2.46 -2.33 8.24
N ALA A 49 1.71 -2.25 9.35
CA ALA A 49 0.71 -3.23 9.74
C ALA A 49 -0.39 -3.36 8.66
N ILE A 50 -0.92 -2.24 8.19
CA ILE A 50 -1.96 -2.24 7.15
C ILE A 50 -1.37 -2.70 5.81
N THR A 51 -0.21 -2.18 5.41
CA THR A 51 0.44 -2.60 4.16
C THR A 51 0.70 -4.11 4.13
N SER A 52 1.10 -4.69 5.27
CA SER A 52 1.35 -6.13 5.39
C SER A 52 0.13 -6.99 5.05
N VAL A 53 -1.08 -6.52 5.40
CA VAL A 53 -2.35 -7.20 5.13
C VAL A 53 -2.77 -6.99 3.68
N PHE A 54 -2.61 -5.78 3.15
CA PHE A 54 -3.05 -5.46 1.79
C PHE A 54 -2.13 -5.99 0.70
N LEU A 55 -0.84 -6.20 0.99
CA LEU A 55 0.13 -6.70 0.01
C LEU A 55 -0.26 -8.07 -0.60
N PRO A 56 -0.61 -9.12 0.19
CA PRO A 56 -1.14 -10.36 -0.39
C PRO A 56 -2.53 -10.16 -1.02
N ILE A 57 -3.40 -9.33 -0.44
CA ILE A 57 -4.76 -9.07 -0.98
C ILE A 57 -4.66 -8.51 -2.40
N VAL A 58 -3.87 -7.47 -2.60
CA VAL A 58 -3.68 -6.81 -3.91
C VAL A 58 -3.03 -7.77 -4.91
N TYR A 59 -2.03 -8.57 -4.49
CA TYR A 59 -1.46 -9.61 -5.33
C TYR A 59 -2.52 -10.60 -5.81
N PHE A 60 -3.36 -11.12 -4.90
CA PHE A 60 -4.43 -12.04 -5.26
C PHE A 60 -5.50 -11.39 -6.13
N SER A 61 -5.81 -10.10 -5.93
CA SER A 61 -6.74 -9.37 -6.79
C SER A 61 -6.24 -9.30 -8.24
N HIS A 62 -4.96 -8.96 -8.47
CA HIS A 62 -4.40 -8.92 -9.83
C HIS A 62 -4.30 -10.31 -10.46
N ARG A 63 -4.06 -11.35 -9.65
CA ARG A 63 -4.09 -12.74 -10.13
C ARG A 63 -5.50 -13.20 -10.52
N ARG A 64 -6.53 -12.72 -9.81
CA ARG A 64 -7.92 -13.15 -10.01
C ARG A 64 -8.64 -12.37 -11.12
N PHE A 65 -8.26 -11.11 -11.31
CA PHE A 65 -8.77 -10.18 -12.32
C PHE A 65 -7.61 -9.67 -13.17
N PRO A 66 -7.08 -10.48 -14.11
CA PRO A 66 -6.04 -10.05 -15.01
C PRO A 66 -6.60 -9.01 -15.98
N ASP A 67 -5.97 -7.84 -16.06
CA ASP A 67 -6.16 -6.89 -17.16
C ASP A 67 -5.32 -7.33 -18.38
N ASP A 68 -5.59 -6.76 -19.55
CA ASP A 68 -4.85 -7.05 -20.81
C ASP A 68 -3.34 -6.81 -20.69
N THR A 69 -2.91 -5.93 -19.78
CA THR A 69 -1.49 -5.71 -19.44
C THR A 69 -1.19 -6.28 -18.05
N PRO A 70 -0.26 -7.26 -17.93
CA PRO A 70 0.16 -7.80 -16.63
C PRO A 70 0.66 -6.69 -15.71
N ALA A 71 0.09 -6.58 -14.52
CA ALA A 71 0.51 -5.56 -13.56
C ALA A 71 1.95 -5.83 -13.09
N GLU A 72 2.81 -4.82 -13.15
CA GLU A 72 4.18 -4.91 -12.66
C GLU A 72 4.24 -5.05 -11.14
N ALA A 73 5.32 -5.65 -10.62
CA ALA A 73 5.55 -5.78 -9.17
C ALA A 73 5.44 -4.44 -8.42
N ASN A 74 5.96 -3.37 -9.03
CA ASN A 74 5.92 -2.03 -8.46
C ASN A 74 4.48 -1.53 -8.24
N VAL A 75 3.56 -1.81 -9.18
CA VAL A 75 2.16 -1.41 -9.08
C VAL A 75 1.48 -2.11 -7.90
N ILE A 76 1.72 -3.41 -7.72
CA ILE A 76 1.17 -4.19 -6.61
C ILE A 76 1.64 -3.64 -5.26
N VAL A 77 2.94 -3.39 -5.12
CA VAL A 77 3.52 -2.83 -3.89
C VAL A 77 2.97 -1.44 -3.61
N ARG A 78 2.91 -0.57 -4.62
CA ARG A 78 2.40 0.80 -4.49
C ARG A 78 0.94 0.83 -4.05
N GLN A 79 0.09 0.00 -4.64
CA GLN A 79 -1.31 -0.08 -4.24
C GLN A 79 -1.49 -0.58 -2.82
N ALA A 80 -0.75 -1.61 -2.41
CA ALA A 80 -0.76 -2.06 -1.02
C ALA A 80 -0.31 -0.95 -0.05
N LEU A 81 0.70 -0.17 -0.46
CA LEU A 81 1.22 0.95 0.31
C LEU A 81 0.21 2.11 0.39
N TRP A 82 -0.60 2.36 -0.65
CA TRP A 82 -1.68 3.35 -0.59
C TRP A 82 -2.71 3.04 0.50
N PHE A 83 -3.09 1.77 0.67
CA PHE A 83 -3.95 1.37 1.80
C PHE A 83 -3.28 1.63 3.14
N GLY A 84 -1.98 1.36 3.24
CA GLY A 84 -1.17 1.66 4.42
C GLY A 84 -1.13 3.15 4.76
N VAL A 85 -0.79 4.00 3.78
CA VAL A 85 -0.79 5.47 3.91
C VAL A 85 -2.17 5.95 4.33
N TYR A 86 -3.22 5.56 3.62
CA TYR A 86 -4.58 5.98 3.88
C TYR A 86 -5.02 5.63 5.31
N GLY A 87 -4.87 4.36 5.70
CA GLY A 87 -5.26 3.90 7.02
C GLY A 87 -4.44 4.53 8.15
N ALA A 88 -3.14 4.69 7.97
CA ALA A 88 -2.27 5.34 8.95
C ALA A 88 -2.59 6.83 9.10
N THR A 89 -2.84 7.54 8.00
CA THR A 89 -3.25 8.95 8.02
C THR A 89 -4.59 9.12 8.73
N LEU A 90 -5.57 8.26 8.45
CA LEU A 90 -6.85 8.30 9.17
C LEU A 90 -6.71 8.01 10.66
N ALA A 91 -5.96 6.96 11.02
CA ALA A 91 -5.70 6.61 12.41
C ALA A 91 -4.98 7.76 13.15
N TRP A 92 -4.05 8.43 12.47
CA TRP A 92 -3.35 9.58 13.03
C TRP A 92 -4.26 10.80 13.22
N LEU A 93 -5.08 11.15 12.23
CA LEU A 93 -6.05 12.23 12.34
C LEU A 93 -7.08 11.97 13.43
N GLN A 94 -7.39 10.70 13.70
CA GLN A 94 -8.30 10.30 14.77
C GLN A 94 -7.76 10.64 16.16
N LEU A 95 -6.43 10.61 16.36
CA LEU A 95 -5.81 11.07 17.61
C LEU A 95 -6.09 12.55 17.89
N GLY A 96 -6.18 13.36 16.82
CA GLY A 96 -6.59 14.77 16.88
C GLY A 96 -8.11 15.00 16.81
N ARG A 97 -8.92 13.94 16.70
CA ARG A 97 -10.37 13.99 16.46
C ARG A 97 -10.76 14.80 15.22
N LEU A 98 -9.92 14.75 14.19
CA LEU A 98 -10.13 15.48 12.93
C LEU A 98 -10.83 14.65 11.85
N VAL A 99 -11.07 13.35 12.11
CA VAL A 99 -11.71 12.47 11.13
C VAL A 99 -13.21 12.75 11.09
N THR A 100 -13.65 13.21 9.94
CA THR A 100 -15.07 13.33 9.57
C THR A 100 -15.33 12.54 8.31
N VAL A 101 -16.59 12.29 7.96
CA VAL A 101 -16.95 11.61 6.72
C VAL A 101 -16.36 12.33 5.49
N TYR A 102 -16.36 13.66 5.50
CA TYR A 102 -15.76 14.46 4.43
C TYR A 102 -14.25 14.27 4.31
N VAL A 103 -13.54 14.15 5.44
CA VAL A 103 -12.09 13.89 5.45
C VAL A 103 -11.78 12.49 4.91
N ILE A 104 -12.55 11.49 5.32
CA ILE A 104 -12.42 10.10 4.82
C ILE A 104 -12.58 10.08 3.30
N LEU A 105 -13.68 10.64 2.80
CA LEU A 105 -13.98 10.66 1.36
C LEU A 105 -12.99 11.52 0.58
N GLY A 106 -12.62 12.69 1.11
CA GLY A 106 -11.66 13.59 0.48
C GLY A 106 -10.28 12.97 0.33
N LEU A 107 -9.78 12.31 1.38
CA LEU A 107 -8.51 11.59 1.34
C LEU A 107 -8.56 10.40 0.39
N ALA A 108 -9.62 9.60 0.44
CA ALA A 108 -9.80 8.46 -0.47
C ALA A 108 -9.83 8.94 -1.93
N GLY A 109 -10.63 9.96 -2.24
CA GLY A 109 -10.73 10.53 -3.58
C GLY A 109 -9.40 11.09 -4.08
N GLY A 110 -8.67 11.81 -3.22
CA GLY A 110 -7.34 12.33 -3.55
C GLY A 110 -6.33 11.24 -3.88
N LEU A 111 -6.26 10.18 -3.07
CA LEU A 111 -5.36 9.05 -3.30
C LEU A 111 -5.71 8.27 -4.57
N ILE A 112 -7.01 8.04 -4.82
CA ILE A 112 -7.48 7.39 -6.05
C ILE A 112 -7.11 8.23 -7.27
N ALA A 113 -7.31 9.55 -7.21
CA ALA A 113 -6.93 10.46 -8.29
C ALA A 113 -5.42 10.42 -8.56
N ILE A 114 -4.59 10.40 -7.52
CA ILE A 114 -3.13 10.29 -7.65
C ILE A 114 -2.75 8.97 -8.34
N GLU A 115 -3.27 7.84 -7.88
CA GLU A 115 -2.98 6.52 -8.49
C GLU A 115 -3.44 6.48 -9.96
N TYR A 116 -4.59 7.07 -10.27
CA TYR A 116 -5.09 7.17 -11.64
C TYR A 116 -4.14 7.98 -12.53
N LEU A 117 -3.68 9.14 -12.08
CA LEU A 117 -2.75 9.99 -12.83
C LEU A 117 -1.38 9.30 -13.03
N ILE A 118 -0.89 8.58 -12.02
CA ILE A 118 0.34 7.79 -12.13
C ILE A 118 0.18 6.70 -13.18
N ARG A 119 -0.92 5.93 -13.13
CA ARG A 119 -1.21 4.87 -14.12
C ARG A 119 -1.37 5.42 -15.53
N LEU A 120 -2.02 6.58 -15.69
CA LEU A 120 -2.15 7.25 -16.98
C LEU A 120 -0.77 7.60 -17.55
N ARG A 121 0.12 8.13 -16.71
CA ARG A 121 1.50 8.43 -17.09
C ARG A 121 2.30 7.17 -17.44
N GLU A 122 2.14 6.09 -16.69
CA GLU A 122 2.78 4.80 -16.97
C GLU A 122 2.34 4.26 -18.35
N ARG A 123 1.04 4.25 -18.64
CA ARG A 123 0.51 3.84 -19.95
C ARG A 123 1.00 4.71 -21.11
N SER A 124 1.09 6.03 -20.91
CA SER A 124 1.54 6.95 -21.96
C SER A 124 3.01 6.78 -22.36
N ARG A 125 3.82 6.17 -21.49
CA ARG A 125 5.26 5.95 -21.70
C ARG A 125 5.59 4.54 -22.19
N TRP A 126 4.58 3.69 -22.30
CA TRP A 126 4.78 2.35 -22.82
C TRP A 126 5.03 2.43 -24.33
N SER A 127 6.18 1.92 -24.75
CA SER A 127 6.49 1.67 -26.17
C SER A 127 6.31 0.18 -26.42
N PRO A 128 5.64 -0.24 -27.51
CA PRO A 128 5.60 -1.64 -27.90
C PRO A 128 7.02 -2.20 -28.01
N PRO A 129 7.26 -3.47 -27.64
CA PRO A 129 8.52 -4.14 -27.96
C PRO A 129 8.70 -4.12 -29.47
N ASP A 130 9.89 -3.72 -29.95
CA ASP A 130 10.23 -3.90 -31.36
C ASP A 130 10.11 -5.40 -31.67
N HIS A 131 9.22 -5.74 -32.62
CA HIS A 131 9.25 -7.04 -33.23
C HIS A 131 10.52 -7.08 -34.08
N ASP A 132 11.57 -7.71 -33.58
CA ASP A 132 12.67 -8.16 -34.42
C ASP A 132 12.07 -9.20 -35.39
N ASP A 133 11.70 -8.73 -36.57
CA ASP A 133 11.34 -9.55 -37.73
C ASP A 133 12.62 -10.27 -38.21
N GLU A 134 12.95 -11.43 -37.61
CA GLU A 134 13.93 -12.38 -38.14
C GLU A 134 13.51 -13.85 -37.93
#